data_AF-A0A0B2QC42-F1
#
_entry.id   AF-A0A0B2QC42-F1
#
_cell.length_a   1.000
_cell.length_b   1.000
_cell.length_c   1.000
_cell.angle_alpha   90.00
_cell.angle_beta   90.00
_cell.angle_gamma   90.00
#
_symmetry.space_group_name_H-M   'P 1'
#
loop_
_entity.id
_entity.type
_entity.pdbx_description
1 polymer ?
#
loop_
_entity_poly.entity_id
_entity_poly.type
_entity_poly.pdbx_seq_one_letter_code
_entity_poly.pdbx_strand_id
1 'polypeptide(L)' 'NGIEIPKEGASDSQKTGFKDLKKKDYKALVILHQCVDDSHFEKIANAKSAKEAWDILNKAYAGADKI' A
#
# COMPACT_ATOMS: atom_id res chain seq x y z
N ASN A 1 1.05 -5.56 -15.73
CA ASN A 1 1.71 -4.68 -14.74
C ASN A 1 1.53 -5.27 -13.34
N GLY A 2 2.52 -6.02 -12.89
CA GLY A 2 2.60 -6.62 -11.56
C GLY A 2 4.07 -6.70 -11.14
N ILE A 3 4.37 -6.95 -9.87
CA ILE A 3 5.76 -7.05 -9.41
C ILE A 3 6.43 -8.25 -10.10
N GLU A 4 7.49 -7.98 -10.86
CA GLU A 4 8.26 -9.01 -11.54
C GLU A 4 9.04 -9.87 -10.55
N ILE A 5 8.87 -11.18 -10.63
CA ILE A 5 9.56 -12.14 -9.78
C ILE A 5 11.04 -12.18 -10.21
N PRO A 6 12.01 -12.06 -9.27
CA PRO A 6 13.42 -12.13 -9.60
C PRO A 6 13.76 -13.48 -10.23
N LYS A 7 14.55 -13.46 -11.31
CA LYS A 7 15.05 -14.68 -11.95
C LYS A 7 15.98 -15.44 -11.01
N GLU A 8 16.07 -16.76 -11.22
CA GLU A 8 17.04 -17.60 -10.52
C GLU A 8 18.46 -17.10 -10.80
N GLY A 9 19.24 -16.83 -9.75
CA GLY A 9 20.57 -16.17 -9.86
C GLY A 9 20.58 -14.64 -9.74
N ALA A 10 19.44 -13.99 -9.49
CA ALA A 10 19.39 -12.55 -9.23
C ALA A 10 20.30 -12.12 -8.05
N SER A 11 20.89 -10.94 -8.16
CA SER A 11 21.75 -10.38 -7.11
C SER A 11 20.96 -10.14 -5.83
N ASP A 12 21.67 -10.06 -4.70
CA ASP A 12 21.04 -9.78 -3.41
C ASP A 12 20.37 -8.41 -3.37
N SER A 13 20.89 -7.43 -4.12
CA SER A 13 20.26 -6.13 -4.30
C SER A 13 18.94 -6.22 -5.06
N GLN A 14 18.85 -7.03 -6.12
CA GLN A 14 17.62 -7.27 -6.87
C GLN A 14 16.58 -8.00 -6.02
N LYS A 15 16.99 -9.01 -5.24
CA LYS A 15 16.10 -9.73 -4.31
C LYS A 15 15.57 -8.81 -3.21
N THR A 16 16.41 -7.91 -2.69
CA THR A 16 16.01 -6.95 -1.66
C THR A 16 15.02 -5.94 -2.21
N GLY A 17 15.29 -5.35 -3.39
CA GLY A 17 14.36 -4.45 -4.06
C GLY A 17 13.01 -5.10 -4.34
N PHE A 18 12.99 -6.37 -4.77
CA PHE A 18 11.76 -7.13 -4.94
C PHE A 18 10.98 -7.33 -3.63
N LYS A 19 11.66 -7.68 -2.53
CA LYS A 19 11.00 -7.82 -1.21
C LYS A 19 10.35 -6.51 -0.77
N ASP A 20 11.02 -5.37 -0.99
CA ASP A 20 10.48 -4.06 -0.60
C ASP A 20 9.29 -3.64 -1.48
N LEU A 21 9.37 -3.90 -2.79
CA LEU A 21 8.21 -3.72 -3.68
C LEU A 21 7.04 -4.58 -3.23
N LYS A 22 7.28 -5.86 -2.91
CA LYS A 22 6.24 -6.79 -2.45
C LYS A 22 5.59 -6.35 -1.14
N LYS A 23 6.39 -5.84 -0.18
CA LYS A 23 5.86 -5.26 1.06
C LYS A 23 4.97 -4.04 0.80
N LYS A 24 5.39 -3.13 -0.09
CA LYS A 24 4.61 -1.94 -0.44
C LYS A 24 3.29 -2.30 -1.12
N ASP A 25 3.32 -3.26 -2.03
CA ASP A 25 2.13 -3.75 -2.73
C ASP A 25 1.16 -4.44 -1.77
N TYR A 26 1.66 -5.30 -0.88
CA TYR A 26 0.82 -5.89 0.17
C TYR A 26 0.19 -4.84 1.08
N LYS A 27 0.95 -3.79 1.45
CA LYS A 27 0.42 -2.67 2.23
C LYS A 27 -0.69 -1.92 1.48
N ALA A 28 -0.52 -1.68 0.19
CA ALA A 28 -1.56 -1.06 -0.64
C ALA A 28 -2.83 -1.93 -0.69
N LEU A 29 -2.69 -3.25 -0.84
CA LEU A 29 -3.81 -4.19 -0.82
C LEU A 29 -4.58 -4.17 0.51
N VAL A 30 -3.87 -4.12 1.65
CA VAL A 30 -4.50 -4.01 2.98
C VAL A 30 -5.30 -2.72 3.11
N ILE A 31 -4.74 -1.59 2.65
CA ILE A 31 -5.43 -0.29 2.69
C ILE A 31 -6.71 -0.36 1.84
N LEU A 32 -6.63 -0.93 0.64
CA LEU A 32 -7.79 -1.11 -0.24
C LEU A 32 -8.87 -1.99 0.40
N HIS A 33 -8.49 -3.11 1.03
CA HIS A 33 -9.44 -3.95 1.75
C HIS A 33 -10.11 -3.17 2.88
N GLN A 34 -9.36 -2.43 3.69
CA GLN A 34 -9.93 -1.70 4.83
C GLN A 34 -10.93 -0.63 4.39
N CYS A 35 -10.78 -0.07 3.18
CA CYS A 35 -11.75 0.87 2.62
C CYS A 35 -13.11 0.26 2.27
N VAL A 36 -13.22 -1.06 2.24
CA VAL A 36 -14.49 -1.78 2.07
C VAL A 36 -15.29 -1.77 3.38
N ASP A 37 -14.65 -1.56 4.53
CA ASP A 37 -15.33 -1.44 5.81
C ASP A 37 -15.95 -0.04 5.96
N ASP A 38 -17.23 0.04 6.35
CA ASP A 38 -18.02 1.29 6.45
C ASP A 38 -17.29 2.40 7.24
N SER A 39 -16.63 2.03 8.34
CA SER A 39 -15.87 2.96 9.21
C SER A 39 -14.68 3.66 8.55
N HIS A 40 -14.09 3.07 7.51
CA HIS A 40 -12.98 3.66 6.75
C HIS A 40 -13.48 4.37 5.50
N PHE A 41 -14.56 3.87 4.89
CA PHE A 41 -15.23 4.56 3.81
C PHE A 41 -15.72 5.94 4.25
N GLU A 42 -16.30 6.08 5.44
CA GLU A 42 -16.72 7.37 6.00
C GLU A 42 -15.57 8.39 6.13
N LYS A 43 -14.34 7.92 6.43
CA LYS A 43 -13.16 8.79 6.56
C LYS A 43 -12.72 9.39 5.22
N ILE A 44 -13.01 8.71 4.11
CA ILE A 44 -12.67 9.18 2.76
C ILE A 44 -13.87 9.72 1.97
N ALA A 45 -15.10 9.45 2.43
CA ALA A 45 -16.33 9.87 1.76
C ALA A 45 -16.47 11.38 1.62
N ASN A 46 -15.82 12.14 2.51
CA ASN A 46 -15.80 13.61 2.47
C ASN A 46 -14.68 14.20 1.58
N ALA A 47 -13.83 13.37 0.98
CA ALA A 47 -12.79 13.83 0.08
C ALA A 47 -13.39 14.36 -1.23
N LYS A 48 -12.85 15.48 -1.73
CA LYS A 48 -13.31 16.12 -2.98
C LYS A 48 -12.72 15.47 -4.23
N SER A 49 -11.74 14.58 -4.06
CA SER A 49 -11.10 13.85 -5.16
C SER A 49 -10.57 12.50 -4.70
N ALA A 50 -10.41 11.56 -5.64
CA ALA A 50 -9.78 10.27 -5.38
C ALA A 50 -8.33 10.42 -4.87
N LYS A 51 -7.62 11.47 -5.29
CA LYS A 51 -6.27 11.77 -4.79
C LYS A 51 -6.28 12.20 -3.32
N GLU A 52 -7.24 13.03 -2.93
CA GLU A 52 -7.41 13.45 -1.53
C GLU A 52 -7.80 12.26 -0.64
N ALA A 53 -8.70 11.39 -1.10
CA ALA A 53 -9.03 10.13 -0.42
C ALA A 53 -7.79 9.25 -0.22
N TRP A 54 -6.97 9.07 -1.28
CA TRP A 54 -5.73 8.31 -1.20
C TRP A 54 -4.70 8.93 -0.23
N ASP A 55 -4.52 10.25 -0.26
CA ASP A 55 -3.58 10.95 0.62
C ASP A 55 -4.00 10.83 2.10
N ILE A 56 -5.31 10.88 2.41
CA ILE A 56 -5.86 10.64 3.76
C ILE A 56 -5.58 9.22 4.23
N LEU A 57 -5.84 8.21 3.39
CA LEU A 57 -5.59 6.81 3.72
C LEU A 57 -4.11 6.54 3.92
N ASN A 58 -3.28 6.97 2.98
CA ASN A 58 -1.84 6.77 3.06
C ASN A 58 -1.27 7.40 4.33
N LYS A 59 -1.76 8.58 4.75
CA LYS A 59 -1.35 9.20 6.02
C LYS A 59 -1.80 8.41 7.25
N ALA A 60 -3.06 7.93 7.28
CA ALA A 60 -3.59 7.14 8.39
C ALA A 60 -2.81 5.83 8.61
N TYR A 61 -2.38 5.18 7.52
CA TYR A 61 -1.68 3.89 7.58
C TYR A 61 -0.14 3.99 7.48
N ALA A 62 0.41 5.14 7.09
CA ALA A 62 1.85 5.41 7.23
C ALA A 62 2.23 5.71 8.69
N GLY A 63 1.31 6.25 9.48
CA GLY A 63 1.52 6.51 10.92
C GLY A 63 1.39 5.26 11.81
N ALA A 64 0.71 4.21 11.33
CA ALA A 64 0.49 2.97 12.09
C ALA A 64 1.73 2.07 12.23
N ASP A 65 2.78 2.31 11.44
CA ASP A 65 4.05 1.56 11.51
C ASP A 65 4.99 2.00 12.66
N LYS A 66 4.55 2.96 13.50
CA LYS A 66 5.28 3.36 14.72
C LYS A 66 4.62 2.77 15.97
N ILE A 67 4.69 1.46 16.16
CA ILE A 67 4.51 0.79 17.46
C ILE A 67 5.53 -0.35 17.53
#